data_AF-A0A6B3GD14-F1
#
_entry.id   AF-A0A6B3GD14-F1
#
_cell.length_a   1.000
_cell.length_b   1.000
_cell.length_c   1.000
_cell.angle_alpha   90.00
_cell.angle_beta   90.00
_cell.angle_gamma   90.00
#
_symmetry.space_group_name_H-M   'P 1'
#
loop_
_entity.id
_entity.type
_entity.pdbx_description
1 polymer ?
#
loop_
_entity_poly.entity_id
_entity_poly.type
_entity_poly.pdbx_seq_one_letter_code
_entity_poly.pdbx_strand_id
1 'polypeptide(L)'
;MAFVESPVQLLNVLEWAHASGQPKERLTLVVLSPLDPMSRGQLRRMAELARGEGIEVRWEEARGGAAAPLATVRGLAPRLRTAGRVVIGDPFSRYVQLLLALSRARDLVVVDDGTATVEFLAQLARGERLVRWHRRG
;
A
#
# COMPACT_ATOMS: atom_id res chain seq x y z
N MET A 1 6.65 2.97 -5.59
CA MET A 1 5.93 3.45 -4.38
C MET A 1 5.20 2.27 -3.77
N ALA A 2 5.33 2.08 -2.46
CA ALA A 2 4.64 1.02 -1.73
C ALA A 2 3.57 1.61 -0.80
N PHE A 3 2.39 1.00 -0.73
CA PHE A 3 1.30 1.43 0.13
C PHE A 3 1.00 0.35 1.18
N VAL A 4 0.98 0.74 2.45
CA VAL A 4 0.78 -0.18 3.57
C VAL A 4 -0.20 0.38 4.58
N GLU A 5 -1.09 -0.47 5.09
CA GLU A 5 -2.16 -0.16 6.03
C GLU A 5 -2.02 -0.96 7.33
N SER A 6 -1.11 -1.94 7.38
CA SER A 6 -0.87 -2.81 8.54
C SER A 6 0.63 -3.09 8.74
N PRO A 7 1.07 -3.50 9.95
CA PRO A 7 2.46 -3.86 10.21
C PRO A 7 2.97 -5.00 9.32
N VAL A 8 2.13 -6.00 9.04
CA VAL A 8 2.51 -7.15 8.20
C VAL A 8 2.73 -6.75 6.74
N GLN A 9 1.90 -5.87 6.19
CA GLN A 9 2.12 -5.34 4.84
C GLN A 9 3.46 -4.58 4.76
N LEU A 10 3.79 -3.81 5.79
CA LEU A 10 5.07 -3.09 5.86
C LEU A 10 6.25 -4.06 5.89
N LEU A 11 6.21 -5.08 6.75
CA LEU A 11 7.23 -6.12 6.79
C LEU A 11 7.39 -6.79 5.41
N ASN A 12 6.29 -7.22 4.80
CA ASN A 12 6.31 -7.93 3.52
C ASN A 12 6.82 -7.04 2.38
N VAL A 13 6.58 -5.73 2.42
CA VAL A 13 7.20 -4.76 1.49
C VAL A 13 8.72 -4.69 1.68
N LEU A 14 9.21 -4.68 2.92
CA LEU A 14 10.65 -4.65 3.21
C LEU A 14 11.34 -5.95 2.75
N GLU A 15 10.72 -7.10 3.04
CA GLU A 15 11.20 -8.40 2.61
C GLU A 15 11.23 -8.50 1.07
N TRP A 16 10.16 -8.08 0.40
CA TRP A 16 10.12 -8.01 -1.06
C TRP A 16 11.22 -7.10 -1.61
N ALA A 17 11.41 -5.91 -1.03
CA ALA A 17 12.42 -4.97 -1.51
C ALA A 17 13.83 -5.55 -1.37
N HIS A 18 14.11 -6.21 -0.24
CA HIS A 18 15.37 -6.91 0.00
C HIS A 18 15.58 -8.05 -1.00
N ALA A 19 14.61 -8.95 -1.13
CA ALA A 19 14.71 -10.15 -1.97
C ALA A 19 14.79 -9.84 -3.47
N SER A 20 14.13 -8.77 -3.93
CA SER A 20 14.14 -8.34 -5.34
C SER A 20 15.32 -7.44 -5.71
N GLY A 21 16.19 -7.09 -4.76
CA GLY A 21 17.27 -6.12 -4.97
C GLY A 21 16.77 -4.72 -5.28
N GLN A 22 15.55 -4.36 -4.85
CA GLN A 22 14.98 -3.03 -5.05
C GLN A 22 15.81 -2.01 -4.26
N PRO A 23 16.43 -1.00 -4.92
CA PRO A 23 17.21 0.02 -4.22
C PRO A 23 16.35 0.78 -3.23
N LYS A 24 16.82 0.90 -1.98
CA LYS A 24 16.10 1.55 -0.87
C LYS A 24 15.81 3.01 -1.18
N GLU A 25 16.73 3.70 -1.84
CA GLU A 25 16.64 5.11 -2.23
C GLU A 25 15.56 5.36 -3.30
N ARG A 26 15.15 4.30 -4.01
CA ARG A 26 14.07 4.34 -5.02
C ARG A 26 12.74 3.83 -4.47
N LEU A 27 12.69 3.46 -3.19
CA LEU A 27 11.49 2.98 -2.51
C LEU A 27 10.93 4.08 -1.60
N THR A 28 9.84 4.70 -2.03
CA THR A 28 8.97 5.49 -1.13
C THR A 28 7.90 4.57 -0.55
N LEU A 29 7.91 4.38 0.77
CA LEU A 29 6.93 3.63 1.54
C LEU A 29 5.89 4.60 2.12
N VAL A 30 4.62 4.39 1.78
CA VAL A 30 3.50 5.23 2.18
C VAL A 30 2.63 4.45 3.16
N VAL A 31 2.62 4.90 4.42
CA VAL A 31 1.77 4.35 5.47
C VAL A 31 0.42 5.06 5.44
N LEU A 32 -0.62 4.33 5.03
CA LEU A 32 -2.01 4.76 5.08
C LEU A 32 -2.55 4.41 6.47
N SER A 33 -2.48 5.36 7.39
CA SER A 33 -2.63 5.08 8.82
C SER A 33 -4.04 4.57 9.20
N PRO A 34 -4.16 3.43 9.92
CA PRO A 34 -5.44 2.94 10.44
C PRO A 34 -5.97 3.86 11.55
N LEU A 35 -7.22 3.65 11.96
CA LEU A 35 -7.83 4.41 13.06
C LEU A 35 -7.51 3.80 14.43
N ASP A 36 -7.35 2.48 14.52
CA ASP A 36 -7.16 1.84 15.82
C ASP A 36 -5.78 2.19 16.42
N PRO A 37 -5.70 2.57 17.70
CA PRO A 37 -4.44 3.00 18.32
C PRO A 37 -3.34 1.93 18.34
N MET A 38 -3.70 0.64 18.48
CA MET A 38 -2.73 -0.44 18.60
C MET A 38 -1.98 -0.66 17.29
N SER A 39 -2.70 -0.83 16.18
CA SER A 39 -2.05 -1.01 14.86
C SER A 39 -1.27 0.23 14.46
N ARG A 40 -1.74 1.44 14.80
CA ARG A 40 -0.97 2.68 14.60
C ARG A 40 0.36 2.65 15.36
N GLY A 41 0.36 2.22 16.62
CA GLY A 41 1.57 2.09 17.43
C GLY A 41 2.56 1.09 16.85
N GLN A 42 2.07 -0.06 16.40
CA GLN A 42 2.90 -1.08 15.73
C GLN A 42 3.47 -0.56 14.40
N LEU A 43 2.65 0.08 13.57
CA LEU A 43 3.09 0.70 12.31
C LEU A 43 4.14 1.78 12.51
N ARG A 44 4.06 2.57 13.59
CA ARG A 44 5.08 3.57 13.91
C ARG A 44 6.44 2.93 14.16
N ARG A 45 6.49 1.86 14.96
CA ARG A 45 7.74 1.11 15.19
C ARG A 45 8.30 0.53 13.90
N MET A 46 7.46 -0.06 13.07
CA MET A 46 7.88 -0.59 11.76
C MET A 46 8.37 0.53 10.81
N ALA A 47 7.71 1.69 10.82
CA ALA A 47 8.12 2.86 10.05
C ALA A 47 9.46 3.44 10.55
N GLU A 48 9.72 3.43 11.85
CA GLU A 48 11.01 3.82 12.44
C GLU A 48 12.13 2.89 11.97
N LEU A 49 11.91 1.58 11.98
CA LEU A 49 12.87 0.60 11.45
C LEU A 49 13.16 0.85 9.97
N ALA A 50 12.12 1.03 9.14
CA ALA A 50 12.30 1.32 7.72
C ALA A 50 13.08 2.62 7.47
N ARG A 51 12.82 3.67 8.26
CA ARG A 51 13.61 4.92 8.19
C ARG A 51 15.06 4.71 8.61
N GLY A 52 15.31 3.92 9.66
CA GLY A 52 16.65 3.56 10.10
C GLY A 52 17.47 2.85 9.02
N GLU A 53 16.79 2.11 8.14
CA GLU A 53 17.38 1.45 6.96
C GLU A 53 17.58 2.38 5.75
N GLY A 54 17.23 3.67 5.85
CA GLY A 54 17.38 4.66 4.78
C GLY A 54 16.21 4.73 3.78
N ILE A 55 15.08 4.08 4.08
CA ILE A 55 13.89 4.10 3.20
C ILE A 55 13.08 5.37 3.46
N GLU A 56 12.62 6.04 2.39
CA GLU A 56 11.71 7.18 2.52
C GLU A 56 10.35 6.68 3.02
N VAL A 57 9.96 7.08 4.24
CA VAL A 57 8.65 6.71 4.82
C VAL A 57 7.75 7.94 4.98
N ARG A 58 6.64 7.94 4.26
CA ARG A 58 5.57 8.95 4.32
C ARG A 58 4.39 8.42 5.12
N TRP A 59 3.94 9.18 6.12
CA TRP A 59 2.78 8.85 6.92
C TRP A 59 1.57 9.68 6.48
N GLU A 60 0.48 9.03 6.12
CA GLU A 60 -0.72 9.67 5.57
C GLU A 60 -1.94 9.37 6.46
N GLU A 61 -2.54 10.43 7.01
CA GLU A 61 -3.74 10.36 7.84
C GLU A 61 -5.02 10.20 7.00
N ALA A 62 -5.03 9.22 6.10
CA ALA A 62 -6.08 9.04 5.09
C ALA A 62 -7.49 8.86 5.68
N ARG A 63 -7.59 8.47 6.96
CA ARG A 63 -8.84 8.16 7.68
C ARG A 63 -9.25 9.23 8.71
N GLY A 64 -8.47 10.31 8.88
CA GLY A 64 -8.64 11.30 9.96
C GLY A 64 -9.76 12.33 9.81
N GLY A 65 -10.75 12.11 8.93
CA GLY A 65 -11.88 13.02 8.73
C GLY A 65 -12.47 12.98 7.31
N ALA A 66 -13.58 13.69 7.09
CA ALA A 66 -14.33 13.64 5.83
C ALA A 66 -13.52 14.10 4.60
N ALA A 67 -12.64 15.09 4.77
CA ALA A 67 -11.78 15.60 3.69
C ALA A 67 -10.41 14.89 3.59
N ALA A 68 -10.05 14.06 4.58
CA ALA A 68 -8.72 13.46 4.68
C ALA A 68 -8.39 12.54 3.49
N PRO A 69 -9.30 11.69 2.98
CA PRO A 69 -9.04 10.90 1.77
C PRO A 69 -8.64 11.75 0.56
N LEU A 70 -9.35 12.86 0.33
CA LEU A 70 -9.12 13.73 -0.80
C LEU A 70 -7.79 14.48 -0.66
N ALA A 71 -7.44 14.93 0.55
CA ALA A 71 -6.17 15.56 0.85
C ALA A 71 -5.00 14.61 0.61
N THR A 72 -5.05 13.39 1.15
CA THR A 72 -4.02 12.35 0.94
C THR A 72 -3.85 12.03 -0.54
N VAL A 73 -4.95 11.80 -1.26
CA VAL A 73 -4.89 11.49 -2.70
C VAL A 73 -4.28 12.65 -3.49
N ARG A 74 -4.67 13.89 -3.21
CA ARG A 74 -4.08 15.08 -3.87
C ARG A 74 -2.59 15.22 -3.58
N GLY A 75 -2.15 14.93 -2.35
CA GLY A 75 -0.74 14.99 -1.96
C GLY A 75 0.12 13.90 -2.63
N LEU A 76 -0.46 12.71 -2.85
CA LEU A 76 0.26 11.57 -3.43
C LEU A 76 0.21 11.53 -4.96
N ALA A 77 -0.82 12.09 -5.59
CA ALA A 77 -1.07 11.95 -7.02
C ALA A 77 0.12 12.34 -7.92
N PRO A 78 0.86 13.44 -7.69
CA PRO A 78 2.02 13.78 -8.52
C PRO A 78 3.10 12.69 -8.51
N ARG A 79 3.45 12.17 -7.33
CA ARG A 79 4.46 11.11 -7.16
C ARG A 79 3.98 9.78 -7.72
N LEU A 80 2.69 9.49 -7.53
CA LEU A 80 2.10 8.26 -8.02
C LEU A 80 2.09 8.21 -9.55
N ARG A 81 1.88 9.35 -10.23
CA ARG A 81 1.95 9.43 -11.69
C ARG A 81 3.34 9.20 -12.26
N THR A 82 4.40 9.43 -11.48
CA THR A 82 5.79 9.22 -11.89
C THR A 82 6.35 7.88 -11.40
N ALA A 83 5.59 7.13 -10.59
CA ALA A 83 6.03 5.84 -10.09
C ALA A 83 6.04 4.80 -11.23
N GLY A 84 7.20 4.20 -11.51
CA GLY A 84 7.30 3.09 -12.47
C GLY A 84 6.64 1.81 -11.98
N ARG A 85 6.62 1.62 -10.65
CA ARG A 85 6.07 0.45 -9.95
C ARG A 85 5.27 0.85 -8.72
N VAL A 86 4.13 0.20 -8.53
CA VAL A 86 3.30 0.29 -7.33
C VAL A 86 3.33 -1.05 -6.60
N VAL A 87 3.49 -1.01 -5.28
CA VAL A 87 3.47 -2.18 -4.39
C VAL A 87 2.33 -2.02 -3.40
N ILE A 88 1.51 -3.04 -3.22
CA ILE A 88 0.32 -3.03 -2.36
C ILE A 88 0.22 -4.33 -1.56
N GLY A 89 -0.37 -4.26 -0.36
CA GLY A 89 -0.75 -5.46 0.39
C GLY A 89 -2.15 -5.96 0.05
N ASP A 90 -3.15 -5.07 0.13
CA ASP A 90 -4.56 -5.41 -0.12
C ASP A 90 -5.08 -4.77 -1.44
N PRO A 91 -5.30 -5.58 -2.50
CA PRO A 91 -5.92 -5.11 -3.75
C PRO A 91 -7.39 -4.66 -3.60
N PHE A 92 -8.05 -5.03 -2.51
CA PHE A 92 -9.45 -4.70 -2.24
C PHE A 92 -9.62 -3.46 -1.36
N SER A 93 -8.52 -2.92 -0.83
CA SER A 93 -8.54 -1.69 -0.04
C SER A 93 -9.07 -0.52 -0.86
N ARG A 94 -10.03 0.23 -0.28
CA ARG A 94 -10.67 1.38 -0.96
C ARG A 94 -9.66 2.46 -1.33
N TYR A 95 -8.68 2.72 -0.46
CA TYR A 95 -7.66 3.73 -0.72
C TYR A 95 -6.71 3.26 -1.81
N VAL A 96 -6.27 2.00 -1.72
CA VAL A 96 -5.43 1.39 -2.75
C VAL A 96 -6.13 1.40 -4.11
N GLN A 97 -7.39 1.02 -4.21
CA GLN A 97 -8.15 1.05 -5.47
C GLN A 97 -8.23 2.46 -6.08
N LEU A 98 -8.47 3.48 -5.26
CA LEU A 98 -8.47 4.87 -5.73
C LEU A 98 -7.08 5.30 -6.22
N LEU A 99 -6.02 4.93 -5.50
CA LEU A 99 -4.65 5.24 -5.91
C LEU A 99 -4.28 4.49 -7.20
N LEU A 100 -4.63 3.21 -7.32
CA LEU A 100 -4.41 2.42 -8.54
C LEU A 100 -5.11 3.03 -9.76
N ALA A 101 -6.34 3.54 -9.59
CA ALA A 101 -7.06 4.24 -10.67
C ALA A 101 -6.35 5.53 -11.14
N LEU A 102 -5.52 6.13 -10.29
CA LEU A 102 -4.73 7.34 -10.60
C LEU A 102 -3.29 7.02 -11.03
N SER A 103 -2.83 5.78 -10.80
CA SER A 103 -1.49 5.32 -11.11
C SER A 103 -1.27 5.22 -12.61
N ARG A 104 -0.04 5.48 -13.04
CA ARG A 104 0.44 5.21 -14.40
C ARG A 104 1.54 4.15 -14.43
N ALA A 105 1.80 3.50 -13.30
CA ALA A 105 2.80 2.45 -13.18
C ALA A 105 2.48 1.30 -14.15
N ARG A 106 3.53 0.76 -14.78
CA ARG A 106 3.43 -0.42 -15.65
C ARG A 106 3.50 -1.71 -14.84
N ASP A 107 4.14 -1.66 -13.68
CA ASP A 107 4.29 -2.79 -12.79
C ASP A 107 3.44 -2.60 -11.53
N LEU A 108 2.65 -3.63 -11.22
CA LEU A 108 1.96 -3.78 -9.94
C LEU A 108 2.52 -5.01 -9.23
N VAL A 109 2.99 -4.82 -8.00
CA VAL A 109 3.39 -5.90 -7.10
C VAL A 109 2.38 -6.00 -5.98
N VAL A 110 1.87 -7.21 -5.74
CA VAL A 110 1.05 -7.52 -4.59
C VAL A 110 1.91 -8.32 -3.62
N VAL A 111 2.14 -7.77 -2.42
CA VAL A 111 2.75 -8.51 -1.32
C VAL A 111 1.66 -9.21 -0.53
N ASP A 112 2.03 -10.25 0.22
CA ASP A 112 1.07 -10.98 1.04
C ASP A 112 0.46 -10.09 2.12
N ASP A 113 -0.84 -10.23 2.33
CA ASP A 113 -1.64 -9.62 3.39
C ASP A 113 -2.56 -10.66 4.05
N GLY A 114 -2.30 -11.96 3.78
CA GLY A 114 -3.09 -13.09 4.24
C GLY A 114 -4.31 -13.32 3.35
N THR A 115 -5.51 -13.29 3.95
CA THR A 115 -6.75 -13.69 3.28
C THR A 115 -7.04 -12.89 2.01
N ALA A 116 -6.73 -11.59 2.00
CA ALA A 116 -6.92 -10.74 0.82
C ALA A 116 -6.08 -11.23 -0.38
N THR A 117 -4.87 -11.71 -0.13
CA THR A 117 -3.97 -12.24 -1.16
C THR A 117 -4.49 -13.54 -1.75
N VAL A 118 -4.96 -14.47 -0.91
CA VAL A 118 -5.55 -15.74 -1.38
C VAL A 118 -6.76 -15.49 -2.27
N GLU A 119 -7.64 -14.57 -1.88
CA GLU A 119 -8.81 -14.22 -2.68
C GLU A 119 -8.44 -13.53 -3.99
N PHE A 120 -7.48 -12.61 -3.96
CA PHE A 120 -7.00 -11.95 -5.17
C PHE A 120 -6.43 -12.96 -6.17
N LEU A 121 -5.64 -13.93 -5.69
CA LEU A 121 -5.14 -15.03 -6.51
C LEU A 121 -6.26 -15.89 -7.10
N ALA A 122 -7.32 -16.15 -6.33
CA ALA A 122 -8.49 -16.88 -6.82
C ALA A 122 -9.24 -16.14 -7.93
N GLN A 123 -9.42 -14.82 -7.81
CA GLN A 123 -10.02 -13.99 -8.87
C GLN A 123 -9.13 -13.95 -10.13
N LEU A 124 -7.82 -13.78 -9.94
CA LEU A 124 -6.85 -13.75 -11.04
C LEU A 124 -6.84 -15.06 -11.82
N ALA A 125 -6.84 -16.20 -11.12
CA ALA A 125 -6.89 -17.53 -11.72
C ALA A 125 -8.17 -17.76 -12.56
N ARG A 126 -9.27 -17.09 -12.22
CA ARG A 126 -10.54 -17.12 -12.96
C ARG A 126 -10.63 -16.08 -14.06
N GLY A 127 -9.63 -15.20 -14.23
CA GLY A 127 -9.69 -14.08 -15.16
C GLY A 127 -10.76 -13.04 -14.80
N GLU A 128 -11.18 -13.00 -13.54
CA GLU A 128 -12.19 -12.04 -13.08
C GLU A 128 -11.60 -10.62 -13.03
N ARG A 129 -12.45 -9.61 -13.25
CA ARG A 129 -12.05 -8.22 -13.05
C ARG A 129 -11.80 -7.98 -11.56
N LEU A 130 -10.77 -7.20 -11.22
CA LEU A 130 -10.56 -6.73 -9.86
C LEU A 130 -11.71 -5.81 -9.43
N VAL A 131 -12.69 -6.39 -8.73
CA VAL A 131 -13.83 -5.68 -8.13
C VAL A 131 -13.76 -5.80 -6.61
N ARG A 132 -14.24 -4.76 -5.93
CA ARG A 132 -14.28 -4.73 -4.46
C ARG A 132 -15.05 -5.93 -3.91
N TRP A 133 -14.45 -6.64 -2.96
CA TRP A 133 -14.96 -7.84 -2.28
C TRP A 133 -16.43 -7.73 -1.81
N HIS A 134 -16.83 -6.57 -1.28
CA HIS A 134 -18.20 -6.34 -0.78
C HIS A 134 -19.24 -5.89 -1.82
N ARG A 135 -19.04 -6.16 -3.12
CA ARG A 135 -20.05 -5.91 -4.16
C ARG A 135 -20.68 -7.19 -4.75
N ARG A 136 -20.49 -8.34 -4.11
CA ARG A 136 -21.35 -9.51 -4.30
C ARG A 136 -22.44 -9.49 -3.22
N GLY A 137 -23.41 -8.60 -3.40
CA GLY A 137 -24.57 -8.39 -2.55
C GLY A 137 -25.56 -7.49 -3.27
#